data_AF-A0A2E9UY20-F1
#
_entry.id   AF-A0A2E9UY20-F1
#
_cell.length_a   1.000
_cell.length_b   1.000
_cell.length_c   1.000
_cell.angle_alpha   90.00
_cell.angle_beta   90.00
_cell.angle_gamma   90.00
#
_symmetry.space_group_name_H-M   'P 1'
#
loop_
_entity.id
_entity.type
_entity.pdbx_description
1 polymer ?
#
loop_
_entity_poly.entity_id
_entity_poly.type
_entity_poly.pdbx_seq_one_letter_code
_entity_poly.pdbx_strand_id
1 'polypeptide(L)' 'MTSLDKRVIIEFVKVGAYVKVSAIDPTTRVEVSIVGDPSMSQATLERTAVQKLKYVLNKPKQEN' A
#
# COMPACT_ATOMS: atom_id res chain seq x y z
N MET A 1 8.37 -22.77 4.48
CA MET A 1 8.96 -21.44 4.66
C MET A 1 7.93 -20.57 5.35
N THR A 2 7.96 -20.58 6.69
CA THR A 2 6.93 -20.02 7.57
C THR A 2 7.00 -18.50 7.54
N SER A 3 6.29 -17.88 6.59
CA SER A 3 6.08 -16.43 6.65
C SER A 3 5.01 -16.16 7.69
N LEU A 4 5.42 -15.98 8.95
CA LEU A 4 4.64 -15.24 9.92
C LEU A 4 4.18 -13.96 9.21
N ASP A 5 2.87 -13.80 9.08
CA ASP A 5 2.19 -12.84 8.21
C ASP A 5 2.94 -11.52 8.08
N LYS A 6 3.45 -11.19 6.88
CA LYS A 6 3.98 -9.84 6.61
C LYS A 6 2.81 -8.86 6.81
N ARG A 7 2.70 -8.32 8.01
CA ARG A 7 1.70 -7.30 8.35
C ARG A 7 2.06 -6.04 7.60
N VAL A 8 1.27 -5.73 6.57
CA VAL A 8 1.34 -4.44 5.88
C VAL A 8 0.70 -3.41 6.80
N ILE A 9 1.41 -2.31 7.05
CA ILE A 9 0.84 -1.17 7.76
C ILE A 9 0.07 -0.34 6.73
N ILE A 10 -1.19 -0.04 7.04
CA ILE A 10 -2.08 0.75 6.19
C ILE A 10 -2.43 2.05 6.90
N GLU A 11 -2.23 3.19 6.23
CA GLU A 11 -2.61 4.51 6.72
C GLU A 11 -3.64 5.13 5.76
N PHE A 12 -4.71 5.70 6.31
CA PHE A 12 -5.70 6.47 5.57
C PHE A 12 -5.66 7.93 6.00
N VAL A 13 -5.49 8.85 5.05
CA VAL A 13 -5.46 10.29 5.29
C VAL A 13 -6.45 10.97 4.35
N LYS A 14 -7.49 11.60 4.90
CA LYS A 14 -8.42 12.42 4.11
C LYS A 14 -7.74 13.74 3.73
N VAL A 15 -7.69 14.05 2.44
CA VAL A 15 -7.12 15.28 1.89
C VAL A 15 -8.17 15.93 1.00
N GLY A 16 -8.94 16.86 1.58
CA GLY A 16 -10.04 17.53 0.88
C GLY A 16 -11.08 16.54 0.35
N ALA A 17 -11.22 16.52 -0.99
CA ALA A 17 -12.17 15.68 -1.72
C ALA A 17 -11.67 14.24 -1.96
N TYR A 18 -10.47 13.89 -1.50
CA TYR A 18 -9.88 12.56 -1.73
C TYR A 18 -9.37 11.92 -0.44
N VAL A 19 -9.06 10.63 -0.50
CA VAL A 19 -8.33 9.92 0.55
C VAL A 19 -7.02 9.37 0.00
N LYS A 20 -5.91 9.72 0.66
CA LYS A 20 -4.61 9.09 0.44
C LYS A 20 -4.55 7.82 1.27
N VAL A 21 -4.12 6.72 0.67
CA VAL A 21 -3.87 5.46 1.38
C VAL A 21 -2.42 5.05 1.19
N SER A 22 -1.67 4.93 2.27
CA SER A 22 -0.30 4.41 2.28
C SER A 22 -0.29 2.93 2.69
N ALA A 23 0.52 2.13 2.02
CA ALA A 23 0.80 0.73 2.37
C ALA A 23 2.31 0.56 2.55
N ILE A 24 2.73 0.07 3.71
CA ILE A 24 4.14 -0.01 4.13
C ILE A 24 4.48 -1.46 4.49
N ASP A 25 5.53 -2.02 3.87
CA ASP A 25 6.14 -3.28 4.32
C ASP A 25 7.21 -2.98 5.39
N PRO A 26 6.98 -3.31 6.67
CA PRO A 26 7.91 -2.97 7.76
C PRO A 26 9.26 -3.66 7.62
N THR A 27 9.34 -4.77 6.88
CA THR A 27 10.58 -5.52 6.69
C THR A 27 11.49 -4.86 5.65
N THR A 28 10.94 -4.48 4.50
CA THR A 28 11.72 -3.88 3.40
C THR A 28 11.77 -2.36 3.47
N ARG A 29 10.93 -1.74 4.31
CA ARG A 29 10.71 -0.28 4.42
C ARG A 29 10.21 0.36 3.13
N VAL A 30 9.70 -0.45 2.19
CA VAL A 30 9.04 0.08 0.99
C VAL A 30 7.66 0.59 1.39
N GLU A 31 7.41 1.85 1.04
CA GLU A 31 6.11 2.49 1.13
C GLU A 31 5.59 2.80 -0.27
N VAL A 32 4.30 2.60 -0.48
CA VAL A 32 3.57 3.10 -1.64
C VAL A 32 2.32 3.83 -1.18
N SER A 33 1.88 4.80 -1.96
CA SER A 33 0.59 5.47 -1.74
C SER A 33 -0.31 5.40 -2.96
N ILE A 34 -1.61 5.39 -2.74
CA ILE A 34 -2.66 5.62 -3.74
C ILE A 34 -3.55 6.78 -3.31
N VAL A 35 -4.31 7.33 -4.24
CA VAL A 35 -5.39 8.29 -3.97
C VAL A 35 -6.68 7.68 -4.50
N GLY A 36 -7.76 7.76 -3.71
CA GLY A 36 -9.07 7.25 -4.09
C GLY A 36 -10.21 8.18 -3.69
N ASP A 37 -11.39 7.85 -4.19
CA ASP A 37 -12.63 8.54 -3.83
C ASP A 37 -13.04 8.13 -2.40
N PRO A 38 -13.38 9.10 -1.51
CA PRO A 38 -13.79 8.81 -0.13
C PRO A 38 -15.08 7.99 -0.02
N SER A 39 -15.90 7.91 -1.08
CA SER A 39 -17.11 7.08 -1.14
C SER A 39 -16.81 5.60 -1.39
N MET A 40 -15.60 5.25 -1.84
CA MET A 40 -15.18 3.87 -2.00
C MET A 40 -15.02 3.19 -0.65
N SER A 41 -15.32 1.88 -0.60
CA SER A 41 -15.13 1.12 0.64
C SER A 41 -13.65 1.11 1.06
N GLN A 42 -13.41 1.16 2.37
CA GLN A 42 -12.07 1.09 2.96
C GLN A 42 -11.32 -0.17 2.48
N ALA A 43 -12.01 -1.32 2.40
CA ALA A 43 -11.44 -2.58 1.94
C ALA A 43 -11.00 -2.53 0.47
N THR A 44 -11.74 -1.82 -0.39
CA THR A 44 -11.34 -1.62 -1.79
C THR A 44 -10.05 -0.81 -1.89
N LEU A 45 -9.97 0.30 -1.16
CA LEU A 45 -8.80 1.17 -1.15
C LEU A 45 -7.57 0.46 -0.56
N GLU A 46 -7.74 -0.25 0.55
CA GLU A 46 -6.70 -1.08 1.15
C GLU A 46 -6.17 -2.12 0.18
N ARG A 47 -7.06 -2.90 -0.46
CA ARG A 47 -6.68 -3.93 -1.44
C ARG A 47 -5.86 -3.33 -2.58
N THR A 48 -6.27 -2.18 -3.10
CA THR A 48 -5.54 -1.49 -4.17
C THR A 48 -4.15 -1.05 -3.72
N ALA A 49 -4.02 -0.50 -2.50
CA ALA A 49 -2.73 -0.10 -1.94
C ALA A 49 -1.79 -1.31 -1.74
N VAL A 50 -2.31 -2.42 -1.20
CA VAL A 50 -1.57 -3.67 -1.02
C VAL A 50 -1.13 -4.27 -2.36
N GLN A 51 -1.99 -4.24 -3.38
CA GLN A 51 -1.62 -4.72 -4.72
C GLN A 51 -0.48 -3.89 -5.32
N LYS A 52 -0.52 -2.57 -5.19
CA LYS A 52 0.59 -1.70 -5.61
C LYS A 52 1.88 -2.02 -4.86
N LEU A 53 1.81 -2.25 -3.54
CA LEU A 53 2.98 -2.61 -2.74
C LEU A 53 3.60 -3.92 -3.24
N LYS A 54 2.77 -4.95 -3.46
CA LYS A 54 3.20 -6.23 -4.03
C LYS A 54 3.86 -6.05 -5.40
N TYR A 55 3.29 -5.21 -6.27
CA TYR A 55 3.89 -4.92 -7.57
C TYR A 55 5.29 -4.31 -7.45
N VAL A 56 5.46 -3.30 -6.58
CA VAL A 56 6.76 -2.64 -6.37
C VAL A 56 7.78 -3.59 -5.75
N LEU A 57 7.39 -4.40 -4.76
CA LEU A 57 8.28 -5.38 -4.11
C LEU A 57 8.78 -6.47 -5.06
N ASN A 58 7.97 -6.83 -6.06
CA ASN A 58 8.31 -7.84 -7.07
C ASN A 58 9.02 -7.24 -8.29
N LYS A 59 9.17 -5.92 -8.38
CA LYS A 59 9.88 -5.28 -9.49
C LYS A 59 11.39 -5.51 -9.32
N PRO A 60 12.10 -6.05 -10.32
CA PRO A 60 13.55 -6.16 -10.24
C PRO A 60 14.14 -4.77 -10.02
N LYS A 61 15.08 -4.64 -9.08
CA LYS A 61 15.79 -3.38 -8.85
C LYS A 61 16.49 -3.01 -10.16
N GLN A 62 16.10 -1.88 -10.75
CA GLN A 62 16.90 -1.26 -11.79
C GLN A 62 18.07 -0.59 -11.08
N GLU A 63 19.24 -1.24 -11.15
CA GLU A 63 20.51 -0.63 -10.77
C GLU A 63 20.82 0.45 -11.81
N ASN A 64 20.92 1.70 -11.36
CA ASN A 64 21.40 2.83 -12.16
C ASN A 64 22.85 3.11 -11.78
#